data_AF-A0A9N8EQ70-F1
#
_entry.id   AF-A0A9N8EQ70-F1
#
_cell.length_a   1.000
_cell.length_b   1.000
_cell.length_c   1.000
_cell.angle_alpha   90.00
_cell.angle_beta   90.00
_cell.angle_gamma   90.00
#
_symmetry.space_group_name_H-M   'P 1'
#
loop_
_entity.id
_entity.type
_entity.pdbx_description
1 polymer ?
#
loop_
_entity_poly.entity_id
_entity_poly.type
_entity_poly.pdbx_seq_one_letter_code
_entity_poly.pdbx_strand_id
1 'polypeptide(L)'
;MKPLCWMLSPWWWLLFQTVVVFAQQQEQQDSSSSQQQQQQSIPIFGPQRNTSRLCDIYVAPSPDRGGWGVFAARDFEAGEVVEVAPRYVPLKTQQMMASNELHDFHYDFQFPRDPDDFSFGVAIFGMSMFYNHGVGDEQNVFYTSFGHEPDKNMPWASLAVGFVALRDIQRGQELLSSYGDEWFDERGMEMIQRQQEEEVIPGHGRLLQLEDRHCSRIVSGLGQSTWWNRVLASHELVHGPESLPKFNMEAMLPLQDHPTAVAKQFIREGYMIDKGPALVVPVADFEHSPLSPMLIRWTDLTNPQTHDILSLREMYYAYKLKGKKNSTDDEETENTTTIRQDQLHHDVLEFFDESAILPASGHIGLVLRVGPDEEHQRFGENFNCRMEIDPQIRDLKQMDHNSAGIVLKLYATKDIHPGQELRLHLPDTSSWHAKMSLMQHLALTGQPIPPHIVNPYNPDTAFAATTGGNDEEEQEL
;
A
#
# COMPACT_ATOMS: atom_id res chain seq x y z
N MET A 1 11.74 -43.95 42.65
CA MET A 1 11.71 -43.17 41.40
C MET A 1 10.59 -42.14 41.54
N LYS A 2 10.94 -40.85 41.51
CA LYS A 2 10.03 -39.71 41.68
C LYS A 2 9.79 -39.06 40.30
N PRO A 3 8.60 -38.52 39.97
CA PRO A 3 8.47 -37.63 38.82
C PRO A 3 8.71 -36.17 39.21
N LEU A 4 9.38 -35.46 38.31
CA LEU A 4 9.68 -34.02 38.36
C LEU A 4 8.41 -33.20 38.08
N CYS A 5 8.28 -32.09 38.82
CA CYS A 5 7.35 -30.99 38.58
C CYS A 5 8.18 -29.81 38.08
N TRP A 6 7.84 -29.26 36.91
CA TRP A 6 8.44 -28.02 36.38
C TRP A 6 7.50 -26.85 36.66
N MET A 7 8.03 -25.82 37.32
CA MET A 7 7.39 -24.52 37.55
C MET A 7 7.50 -23.65 36.28
N LEU A 8 6.39 -23.07 35.85
CA LEU A 8 6.35 -21.95 34.91
C LEU A 8 6.40 -20.62 35.70
N SER A 9 7.21 -19.69 35.19
CA SER A 9 7.56 -18.39 35.77
C SER A 9 6.52 -17.29 35.42
N PRO A 10 6.19 -16.34 36.33
CA PRO A 10 5.24 -15.25 36.08
C PRO A 10 5.98 -13.93 35.77
N TRP A 11 6.31 -13.67 34.50
CA TRP A 11 6.93 -12.39 34.09
C TRP A 11 6.20 -11.65 32.95
N TRP A 12 5.04 -12.14 32.51
CA TRP A 12 4.30 -11.56 31.38
C TRP A 12 3.25 -10.50 31.76
N TRP A 13 3.03 -10.21 33.06
CA TRP A 13 1.95 -9.32 33.50
C TRP A 13 2.34 -7.85 33.73
N LEU A 14 3.62 -7.48 33.64
CA LEU A 14 4.09 -6.13 34.03
C LEU A 14 4.26 -5.13 32.88
N LEU A 15 4.11 -5.55 31.62
CA LEU A 15 4.21 -4.66 30.45
C LEU A 15 2.87 -4.02 30.04
N PHE A 16 1.73 -4.55 30.50
CA PHE A 16 0.40 -4.03 30.14
C PHE A 16 -0.12 -2.91 31.06
N GLN A 17 0.42 -2.73 32.28
CA GLN A 17 -0.08 -1.70 33.19
C GLN A 17 0.53 -0.31 32.98
N THR A 18 1.70 -0.19 32.34
CA THR A 18 2.36 1.12 32.19
C THR A 18 1.79 1.96 31.04
N VAL A 19 1.14 1.34 30.05
CA VAL A 19 0.54 2.04 28.91
C VAL A 19 -0.85 2.61 29.25
N VAL A 20 -1.58 2.02 30.21
CA VAL A 20 -2.94 2.46 30.59
C VAL A 20 -2.92 3.68 31.52
N VAL A 21 -1.87 3.85 32.35
CA VAL A 21 -1.81 4.94 33.34
C VAL A 21 -1.52 6.31 32.71
N PHE A 22 -0.88 6.37 31.53
CA PHE A 22 -0.68 7.65 30.83
C PHE A 22 -1.92 8.17 30.09
N ALA A 23 -2.92 7.31 29.83
CA ALA A 23 -4.15 7.70 29.14
C ALA A 23 -5.24 8.23 30.10
N GLN A 24 -5.24 7.84 31.38
CA GLN A 24 -6.31 8.19 32.32
C GLN A 24 -6.10 9.49 33.10
N GLN A 25 -4.92 10.11 33.05
CA GLN A 25 -4.64 11.32 33.85
C GLN A 25 -4.96 12.64 33.13
N GLN A 26 -5.54 12.58 31.93
CA GLN A 26 -5.87 13.77 31.12
C GLN A 26 -7.38 14.08 31.05
N GLU A 27 -8.24 13.31 31.74
CA GLU A 27 -9.71 13.37 31.58
C GLU A 27 -10.47 14.07 32.72
N GLN A 28 -9.80 14.71 33.69
CA GLN A 28 -10.48 15.34 34.84
C GLN A 28 -10.32 16.86 34.99
N GLN A 29 -9.83 17.56 33.97
CA GLN A 29 -9.88 19.02 33.92
C GLN A 29 -10.25 19.46 32.51
N ASP A 30 -11.55 19.43 32.16
CA ASP A 30 -12.13 20.37 31.18
C ASP A 30 -13.65 20.20 31.14
N SER A 31 -14.34 20.81 32.11
CA SER A 31 -15.79 20.96 32.09
C SER A 31 -16.19 22.40 32.38
N SER A 32 -15.68 23.36 31.60
CA SER A 32 -16.27 24.72 31.50
C SER A 32 -15.60 25.58 30.42
N SER A 33 -15.95 25.39 29.15
CA SER A 33 -16.21 26.50 28.20
C SER A 33 -16.45 25.95 26.80
N SER A 34 -17.72 25.86 26.42
CA SER A 34 -18.17 25.80 25.04
C SER A 34 -17.91 27.14 24.34
N GLN A 35 -16.64 27.45 24.09
CA GLN A 35 -16.27 28.32 22.99
C GLN A 35 -15.91 27.39 21.84
N GLN A 36 -16.73 27.43 20.78
CA GLN A 36 -16.36 26.92 19.47
C GLN A 36 -15.02 27.56 19.08
N GLN A 37 -13.92 26.87 19.37
CA GLN A 37 -12.65 27.12 18.73
C GLN A 37 -12.88 26.81 17.26
N GLN A 38 -13.21 27.85 16.49
CA GLN A 38 -12.83 27.91 15.09
C GLN A 38 -11.32 27.72 15.09
N GLN A 39 -10.88 26.46 14.95
CA GLN A 39 -9.53 26.14 14.52
C GLN A 39 -9.37 26.89 13.21
N GLN A 40 -8.71 28.04 13.29
CA GLN A 40 -8.17 28.70 12.12
C GLN A 40 -7.22 27.68 11.52
N SER A 41 -7.66 27.04 10.45
CA SER A 41 -6.86 26.13 9.66
C SER A 41 -5.66 26.93 9.16
N ILE A 42 -4.54 26.83 9.88
CA ILE A 42 -3.26 27.24 9.35
C ILE A 42 -3.14 26.47 8.04
N PRO A 43 -3.02 27.16 6.87
CA PRO A 43 -2.94 26.46 5.61
C PRO A 43 -1.78 25.47 5.70
N ILE A 44 -2.12 24.18 5.64
CA ILE A 44 -1.20 23.03 5.75
C ILE A 44 -0.15 23.08 4.64
N PHE A 45 -0.29 23.98 3.69
CA PHE A 45 0.67 24.31 2.66
C PHE A 45 1.12 25.76 2.90
N GLY A 46 2.40 25.95 3.27
CA GLY A 46 3.01 27.28 3.41
C GLY A 46 2.88 28.13 2.13
N PRO A 47 3.28 29.41 2.17
CA PRO A 47 3.08 30.35 1.06
C PRO A 47 3.61 29.78 -0.27
N GLN A 48 2.65 29.37 -1.11
CA GLN A 48 2.76 28.96 -2.50
C GLN A 48 4.03 28.19 -2.88
N ARG A 49 4.06 26.89 -2.54
CA ARG A 49 4.74 25.94 -3.44
C ARG A 49 4.27 26.24 -4.86
N ASN A 50 5.17 26.19 -5.85
CA ASN A 50 4.77 26.32 -7.25
C ASN A 50 3.93 25.09 -7.64
N THR A 51 2.64 25.12 -7.31
CA THR A 51 1.65 24.04 -7.50
C THR A 51 1.33 23.79 -8.96
N SER A 52 2.13 24.32 -9.90
CA SER A 52 1.98 24.03 -11.32
C SER A 52 2.24 22.54 -11.62
N ARG A 53 3.00 21.83 -10.77
CA ARG A 53 3.22 20.39 -10.88
C ARG A 53 2.26 19.62 -9.98
N LEU A 54 1.57 18.65 -10.57
CA LEU A 54 0.60 17.79 -9.89
C LEU A 54 1.28 16.68 -9.06
N CYS A 55 2.46 16.21 -9.50
CA CYS A 55 3.23 15.15 -8.85
C CYS A 55 4.72 15.20 -9.24
N ASP A 56 5.55 14.43 -8.51
CA ASP A 56 6.98 14.23 -8.79
C ASP A 56 7.25 12.98 -9.64
N ILE A 57 6.44 11.94 -9.42
CA ILE A 57 6.43 10.69 -10.15
C ILE A 57 4.99 10.25 -10.38
N TYR A 58 4.76 9.40 -11.39
CA TYR A 58 3.45 8.81 -11.67
C TYR A 58 3.58 7.39 -12.21
N VAL A 59 2.54 6.59 -12.03
CA VAL A 59 2.44 5.23 -12.57
C VAL A 59 1.60 5.26 -13.85
N ALA A 60 2.16 4.76 -14.95
CA ALA A 60 1.52 4.71 -16.25
C ALA A 60 1.84 3.38 -16.98
N PRO A 61 1.09 3.03 -18.04
CA PRO A 61 1.47 1.91 -18.90
C PRO A 61 2.90 2.06 -19.43
N SER A 62 3.73 1.02 -19.28
CA SER A 62 5.09 1.02 -19.84
C SER A 62 5.05 0.53 -21.29
N PRO A 63 5.33 1.40 -22.28
CA PRO A 63 5.20 1.04 -23.69
C PRO A 63 6.20 -0.04 -24.09
N ASP A 64 7.42 0.04 -23.55
CA ASP A 64 8.51 -0.85 -23.96
C ASP A 64 8.54 -2.08 -23.07
N ARG A 65 8.29 -1.96 -21.75
CA ARG A 65 8.40 -3.08 -20.81
C ARG A 65 7.12 -3.89 -20.65
N GLY A 66 6.01 -3.40 -21.21
CA GLY A 66 4.70 -3.97 -20.98
C GLY A 66 4.21 -3.68 -19.57
N GLY A 67 2.92 -3.90 -19.33
CA GLY A 67 2.32 -3.65 -18.03
C GLY A 67 2.41 -2.18 -17.60
N TRP A 68 2.78 -1.96 -16.34
CA TRP A 68 2.89 -0.63 -15.72
C TRP A 68 4.34 -0.31 -15.38
N GLY A 69 4.68 0.97 -15.39
CA GLY A 69 5.98 1.49 -14.96
C GLY A 69 5.82 2.79 -14.19
N VAL A 70 6.87 3.20 -13.49
CA VAL A 70 6.94 4.48 -12.79
C VAL A 70 7.72 5.46 -13.66
N PHE A 71 7.23 6.70 -13.77
CA PHE A 71 7.81 7.73 -14.61
C PHE A 71 8.07 9.00 -13.82
N ALA A 72 9.15 9.70 -14.18
CA ALA A 72 9.49 10.99 -13.63
C ALA A 72 8.55 12.08 -14.17
N ALA A 73 7.88 12.84 -13.28
CA ALA A 73 7.14 14.07 -13.64
C ALA A 73 8.00 15.34 -13.50
N ARG A 74 9.25 15.18 -13.06
CA ARG A 74 10.25 16.24 -12.99
C ARG A 74 11.66 15.68 -13.19
N ASP A 75 12.62 16.58 -13.27
CA ASP A 75 14.02 16.21 -13.23
C ASP A 75 14.44 15.86 -11.80
N PHE A 76 15.35 14.90 -11.65
CA PHE A 76 16.01 14.52 -10.41
C PHE A 76 17.53 14.58 -10.57
N GLU A 77 18.23 15.01 -9.53
CA GLU A 77 19.70 14.97 -9.50
C GLU A 77 20.21 13.59 -9.06
N ALA A 78 21.43 13.23 -9.49
CA ALA A 78 22.14 12.08 -8.93
C ALA A 78 22.25 12.16 -7.39
N GLY A 79 21.86 11.07 -6.72
CA GLY A 79 21.80 10.94 -5.26
C GLY A 79 20.55 11.52 -4.61
N GLU A 80 19.62 12.09 -5.38
CA GLU A 80 18.34 12.59 -4.87
C GLU A 80 17.38 11.46 -4.53
N VAL A 81 16.68 11.55 -3.40
CA VAL A 81 15.53 10.68 -3.15
C VAL A 81 14.49 10.91 -4.24
N VAL A 82 13.98 9.83 -4.83
CA VAL A 82 12.98 9.85 -5.91
C VAL A 82 11.58 9.52 -5.37
N GLU A 83 11.51 8.60 -4.42
CA GLU A 83 10.28 8.23 -3.73
C GLU A 83 10.58 7.80 -2.30
N VAL A 84 9.67 8.12 -1.38
CA VAL A 84 9.55 7.45 -0.08
C VAL A 84 8.21 6.73 -0.08
N ALA A 85 8.23 5.42 0.14
CA ALA A 85 7.02 4.60 0.13
C ALA A 85 6.04 5.11 1.21
N PRO A 86 4.77 5.35 0.88
CA PRO A 86 3.78 5.83 1.85
C PRO A 86 3.49 4.80 2.94
N ARG A 87 3.64 3.50 2.63
CA ARG A 87 3.53 2.43 3.60
C ARG A 87 4.30 1.20 3.12
N TYR A 88 4.88 0.46 4.04
CA TYR A 88 5.41 -0.87 3.76
C TYR A 88 5.07 -1.83 4.90
N VAL A 89 4.89 -3.10 4.57
CA VAL A 89 4.53 -4.15 5.54
C VAL A 89 5.47 -5.33 5.35
N PRO A 90 6.41 -5.56 6.28
CA PRO A 90 7.27 -6.74 6.27
C PRO A 90 6.44 -8.01 6.44
N LEU A 91 6.70 -9.03 5.64
CA LEU A 91 5.96 -10.29 5.63
C LEU A 91 6.88 -11.43 6.07
N LYS A 92 6.43 -12.23 7.03
CA LYS A 92 7.23 -13.30 7.64
C LYS A 92 7.10 -14.67 6.97
N THR A 93 6.30 -14.77 5.91
CA THR A 93 5.96 -16.08 5.33
C THR A 93 6.30 -16.10 3.85
N GLN A 94 7.44 -16.71 3.49
CA GLN A 94 7.82 -16.94 2.09
C GLN A 94 6.71 -17.67 1.33
N GLN A 95 6.10 -18.67 1.98
CA GLN A 95 5.03 -19.47 1.39
C GLN A 95 3.88 -18.61 0.89
N MET A 96 3.48 -17.60 1.67
CA MET A 96 2.39 -16.70 1.32
C MET A 96 2.76 -15.80 0.14
N MET A 97 4.01 -15.35 -0.01
CA MET A 97 4.37 -14.55 -1.18
C MET A 97 4.53 -15.42 -2.43
N ALA A 98 5.18 -16.57 -2.29
CA ALA A 98 5.44 -17.50 -3.40
C ALA A 98 4.18 -18.21 -3.92
N SER A 99 3.02 -18.08 -3.26
CA SER A 99 1.76 -18.71 -3.68
C SER A 99 0.83 -17.81 -4.49
N ASN A 100 1.14 -16.52 -4.66
CA ASN A 100 0.26 -15.57 -5.34
C ASN A 100 1.02 -14.45 -6.05
N GLU A 101 0.28 -13.45 -6.53
CA GLU A 101 0.83 -12.32 -7.29
C GLU A 101 1.90 -11.53 -6.54
N LEU A 102 1.90 -11.50 -5.20
CA LEU A 102 2.99 -10.84 -4.45
C LEU A 102 4.35 -11.47 -4.72
N HIS A 103 4.42 -12.69 -5.25
CA HIS A 103 5.68 -13.27 -5.71
C HIS A 103 6.40 -12.32 -6.68
N ASP A 104 5.68 -11.63 -7.58
CA ASP A 104 6.31 -10.72 -8.54
C ASP A 104 6.46 -9.28 -8.01
N PHE A 105 5.86 -8.95 -6.87
CA PHE A 105 5.71 -7.57 -6.37
C PHE A 105 6.15 -7.40 -4.91
N HIS A 106 7.18 -8.12 -4.47
CA HIS A 106 7.84 -7.89 -3.18
C HIS A 106 9.30 -7.48 -3.39
N TYR A 107 9.85 -6.84 -2.36
CA TYR A 107 11.28 -6.60 -2.26
C TYR A 107 11.84 -7.40 -1.10
N ASP A 108 13.09 -7.83 -1.22
CA ASP A 108 13.81 -8.33 -0.07
C ASP A 108 14.05 -7.19 0.91
N PHE A 109 13.90 -7.53 2.19
CA PHE A 109 14.04 -6.56 3.25
C PHE A 109 14.71 -7.19 4.46
N GLN A 110 15.86 -6.63 4.80
CA GLN A 110 16.60 -6.98 6.00
C GLN A 110 16.38 -5.87 7.01
N PHE A 111 15.91 -6.23 8.20
CA PHE A 111 15.83 -5.29 9.30
C PHE A 111 17.25 -4.90 9.72
N PRO A 112 17.64 -3.61 9.66
CA PRO A 112 18.97 -3.17 10.09
C PRO A 112 19.39 -3.69 11.46
N ARG A 113 18.43 -3.83 12.39
CA ARG A 113 18.68 -4.28 13.75
C ARG A 113 18.94 -5.78 13.89
N ASP A 114 18.31 -6.59 13.05
CA ASP A 114 18.41 -8.04 13.11
C ASP A 114 18.61 -8.56 11.67
N PRO A 115 19.83 -8.43 11.13
CA PRO A 115 20.12 -8.84 9.76
C PRO A 115 19.98 -10.35 9.57
N ASP A 116 19.98 -11.12 10.66
CA ASP A 116 19.70 -12.56 10.65
C ASP A 116 18.18 -12.87 10.69
N ASP A 117 17.32 -11.93 11.12
CA ASP A 117 15.86 -11.97 10.94
C ASP A 117 15.51 -11.47 9.53
N PHE A 118 15.87 -12.29 8.54
CA PHE A 118 15.49 -12.10 7.15
C PHE A 118 13.96 -12.11 7.07
N SER A 119 13.35 -10.94 6.85
CA SER A 119 11.99 -10.94 6.35
C SER A 119 12.05 -11.50 4.94
N PHE A 120 11.19 -12.47 4.63
CA PHE A 120 11.15 -13.11 3.32
C PHE A 120 10.72 -12.14 2.20
N GLY A 121 10.28 -10.94 2.58
CA GLY A 121 9.90 -9.88 1.67
C GLY A 121 9.09 -8.79 2.36
N VAL A 122 8.95 -7.67 1.67
CA VAL A 122 8.11 -6.54 2.08
C VAL A 122 7.11 -6.20 0.97
N ALA A 123 5.84 -6.06 1.34
CA ALA A 123 4.85 -5.43 0.47
C ALA A 123 4.96 -3.91 0.62
N ILE A 124 5.30 -3.21 -0.47
CA ILE A 124 5.54 -1.76 -0.48
C ILE A 124 4.43 -1.03 -1.22
N PHE A 125 3.54 -0.38 -0.50
CA PHE A 125 2.48 0.42 -1.11
C PHE A 125 3.04 1.69 -1.73
N GLY A 126 2.28 2.30 -2.65
CA GLY A 126 2.73 3.48 -3.39
C GLY A 126 3.12 3.12 -4.81
N MET A 127 4.03 3.87 -5.42
CA MET A 127 4.52 3.56 -6.76
C MET A 127 5.66 2.54 -6.71
N SER A 128 6.27 2.38 -5.53
CA SER A 128 7.43 1.51 -5.25
C SER A 128 7.25 0.05 -5.67
N MET A 129 6.03 -0.50 -5.68
CA MET A 129 5.78 -1.86 -6.17
C MET A 129 5.88 -2.02 -7.69
N PHE A 130 5.89 -0.93 -8.47
CA PHE A 130 5.74 -0.97 -9.94
C PHE A 130 6.95 -0.43 -10.70
N TYR A 131 8.11 -0.35 -10.06
CA TYR A 131 9.36 -0.04 -10.76
C TYR A 131 9.74 -1.23 -11.59
N ASN A 132 9.96 -1.02 -12.89
CA ASN A 132 10.38 -2.09 -13.76
C ASN A 132 11.88 -2.38 -13.62
N HIS A 133 12.26 -3.56 -14.08
CA HIS A 133 13.65 -3.96 -14.14
C HIS A 133 14.44 -3.15 -15.17
N GLY A 134 15.62 -2.64 -14.76
CA GLY A 134 16.67 -2.12 -15.63
C GLY A 134 18.00 -2.83 -15.38
N VAL A 135 18.77 -3.06 -16.44
CA VAL A 135 20.10 -3.70 -16.39
C VAL A 135 21.17 -2.67 -16.74
N GLY A 136 22.29 -2.69 -16.00
CA GLY A 136 23.46 -1.84 -16.29
C GLY A 136 23.09 -0.35 -16.30
N ASP A 137 23.44 0.36 -17.37
CA ASP A 137 23.22 1.81 -17.48
C ASP A 137 21.75 2.22 -17.61
N GLU A 138 20.83 1.28 -17.91
CA GLU A 138 19.39 1.56 -17.90
C GLU A 138 18.89 1.82 -16.48
N GLN A 139 19.48 1.14 -15.48
CA GLN A 139 19.12 1.34 -14.09
C GLN A 139 19.42 2.79 -13.70
N ASN A 140 18.39 3.50 -13.26
CA ASN A 140 18.50 4.92 -12.91
C ASN A 140 18.07 5.21 -11.48
N VAL A 141 17.50 4.23 -10.77
CA VAL A 141 17.23 4.29 -9.34
C VAL A 141 17.73 3.06 -8.59
N PHE A 142 17.92 3.22 -7.28
CA PHE A 142 18.30 2.15 -6.36
C PHE A 142 17.33 2.11 -5.18
N TYR A 143 16.82 0.92 -4.88
CA TYR A 143 15.98 0.66 -3.71
C TYR A 143 16.82 0.70 -2.44
N THR A 144 16.37 1.45 -1.44
CA THR A 144 17.07 1.57 -0.15
C THR A 144 16.11 1.80 1.00
N SER A 145 16.61 1.61 2.22
CA SER A 145 15.98 2.08 3.44
C SER A 145 16.61 3.37 3.96
N PHE A 146 15.85 4.12 4.75
CA PHE A 146 16.26 5.36 5.39
C PHE A 146 15.88 5.32 6.86
N GLY A 147 16.73 5.84 7.73
CA GLY A 147 16.50 5.81 9.18
C GLY A 147 16.74 4.44 9.81
N HIS A 148 16.09 4.21 10.94
CA HIS A 148 16.25 3.03 11.79
C HIS A 148 14.94 2.71 12.49
N GLU A 149 14.68 1.44 12.79
CA GLU A 149 13.50 0.99 13.53
C GLU A 149 13.52 1.52 14.97
N PRO A 150 12.35 1.79 15.57
CA PRO A 150 12.25 2.01 17.01
C PRO A 150 12.92 0.89 17.82
N ASP A 151 13.76 1.28 18.78
CA ASP A 151 14.32 0.35 19.76
C ASP A 151 14.36 0.94 21.18
N LYS A 152 15.02 0.24 22.11
CA LYS A 152 15.12 0.69 23.51
C LYS A 152 15.88 2.02 23.66
N ASN A 153 16.87 2.27 22.81
CA ASN A 153 17.73 3.46 22.84
C ASN A 153 17.16 4.60 21.97
N MET A 154 16.44 4.27 20.90
CA MET A 154 15.81 5.21 19.98
C MET A 154 14.32 4.85 19.76
N PRO A 155 13.47 4.93 20.80
CA PRO A 155 12.05 4.56 20.69
C PRO A 155 11.27 5.50 19.75
N TRP A 156 11.85 6.66 19.44
CA TRP A 156 11.31 7.66 18.54
C TRP A 156 11.73 7.45 17.08
N ALA A 157 12.65 6.52 16.77
CA ALA A 157 13.14 6.35 15.41
C ALA A 157 12.02 5.91 14.46
N SER A 158 12.28 6.00 13.16
CA SER A 158 11.40 5.47 12.13
C SER A 158 12.24 4.99 10.98
N LEU A 159 11.88 3.83 10.46
CA LEU A 159 12.43 3.30 9.24
C LEU A 159 11.49 3.63 8.08
N ALA A 160 12.08 4.03 6.97
CA ALA A 160 11.39 4.29 5.72
C ALA A 160 12.08 3.49 4.62
N VAL A 161 11.36 3.24 3.52
CA VAL A 161 11.91 2.59 2.34
C VAL A 161 11.54 3.39 1.11
N GLY A 162 12.32 3.29 0.04
CA GLY A 162 12.06 4.01 -1.18
C GLY A 162 13.23 3.93 -2.16
N PHE A 163 13.33 4.95 -3.02
CA PHE A 163 14.27 4.96 -4.14
C PHE A 163 15.14 6.22 -4.14
N VAL A 164 16.40 6.05 -4.53
CA VAL A 164 17.36 7.14 -4.76
C VAL A 164 17.83 7.10 -6.21
N ALA A 165 17.96 8.27 -6.84
CA ALA A 165 18.47 8.41 -8.18
C ALA A 165 19.96 8.05 -8.25
N LEU A 166 20.34 7.14 -9.14
CA LEU A 166 21.75 6.76 -9.37
C LEU A 166 22.48 7.75 -10.28
N ARG A 167 21.73 8.49 -11.10
CA ARG A 167 22.20 9.49 -12.06
C ARG A 167 21.16 10.60 -12.16
N ASP A 168 21.48 11.65 -12.91
CA ASP A 168 20.46 12.62 -13.27
C ASP A 168 19.35 11.94 -14.09
N ILE A 169 18.10 12.26 -13.76
CA ILE A 169 16.90 11.71 -14.41
C ILE A 169 16.11 12.89 -14.96
N GLN A 170 15.73 12.81 -16.23
CA GLN A 170 14.93 13.83 -16.90
C GLN A 170 13.43 13.52 -16.74
N ARG A 171 12.63 14.57 -16.67
CA ARG A 171 11.16 14.46 -16.74
C ARG A 171 10.73 13.65 -17.96
N GLY A 172 9.88 12.66 -17.72
CA GLY A 172 9.34 11.75 -18.73
C GLY A 172 10.10 10.44 -18.87
N GLN A 173 11.28 10.31 -18.26
CA GLN A 173 12.02 9.05 -18.20
C GLN A 173 11.28 8.01 -17.34
N GLU A 174 11.36 6.74 -17.73
CA GLU A 174 10.90 5.62 -16.90
C GLU A 174 11.93 5.36 -15.80
N LEU A 175 11.48 5.13 -14.58
CA LEU A 175 12.31 4.82 -13.43
C LEU A 175 12.50 3.31 -13.33
N LEU A 176 13.76 2.89 -13.33
CA LEU A 176 14.16 1.50 -13.46
C LEU A 176 15.11 1.11 -12.33
N SER A 177 14.77 0.02 -11.65
CA SER A 177 15.57 -0.58 -10.60
C SER A 177 16.15 -1.91 -11.05
N SER A 178 17.27 -2.33 -10.49
CA SER A 178 17.68 -3.74 -10.61
C SER A 178 16.79 -4.60 -9.72
N TYR A 179 16.36 -5.76 -10.23
CA TYR A 179 15.69 -6.80 -9.44
C TYR A 179 16.70 -7.79 -8.85
N GLY A 180 17.95 -7.78 -9.33
CA GLY A 180 18.96 -8.79 -9.02
C GLY A 180 18.78 -10.08 -9.82
N ASP A 181 19.88 -10.81 -10.03
CA ASP A 181 19.88 -12.09 -10.76
C ASP A 181 19.05 -13.15 -10.00
N GLU A 182 19.12 -13.14 -8.67
CA GLU A 182 18.41 -14.06 -7.77
C GLU A 182 16.89 -14.04 -8.01
N TRP A 183 16.31 -12.86 -8.27
CA TRP A 183 14.88 -12.72 -8.56
C TRP A 183 14.46 -13.52 -9.80
N PHE A 184 15.27 -13.50 -10.86
CA PHE A 184 15.01 -14.25 -12.10
C PHE A 184 15.23 -15.74 -11.89
N ASP A 185 16.31 -16.11 -11.21
CA ASP A 185 16.69 -17.49 -10.92
C ASP A 185 15.61 -18.22 -10.11
N GLU A 186 15.10 -17.60 -9.04
CA GLU A 186 14.03 -18.15 -8.19
C GLU A 186 12.73 -18.40 -8.96
N ARG A 187 12.46 -17.58 -9.98
CA ARG A 187 11.26 -17.71 -10.83
C ARG A 187 11.51 -18.58 -12.05
N GLY A 188 12.72 -19.11 -12.21
CA GLY A 188 13.14 -19.90 -13.36
C GLY A 188 12.99 -19.15 -14.69
N MET A 189 13.14 -17.82 -14.65
CA MET A 189 13.10 -16.92 -15.78
C MET A 189 14.53 -16.62 -16.24
N GLU A 190 14.73 -16.43 -17.54
CA GLU A 190 15.99 -15.93 -18.07
C GLU A 190 15.93 -14.40 -18.08
N MET A 191 16.93 -13.74 -17.49
CA MET A 191 17.05 -12.29 -17.56
C MET A 191 17.32 -11.89 -19.03
N ILE A 192 16.31 -11.31 -19.68
CA ILE A 192 16.45 -10.82 -21.05
C ILE A 192 17.16 -9.46 -21.00
N GLN A 193 18.43 -9.45 -21.38
CA GLN A 193 19.13 -8.20 -21.65
C GLN A 193 18.55 -7.57 -22.91
N ARG A 194 17.85 -6.46 -22.74
CA ARG A 194 17.43 -5.65 -23.88
C ARG A 194 18.65 -5.00 -24.51
N GLN A 195 18.66 -4.92 -25.84
CA GLN A 195 19.58 -4.02 -26.50
C GLN A 195 19.18 -2.60 -26.05
N GLN A 196 20.15 -1.81 -25.61
CA GLN A 196 19.94 -0.42 -25.23
C GLN A 196 19.34 0.33 -26.43
N GLU A 197 18.03 0.46 -26.45
CA GLU A 197 17.34 1.39 -27.33
C GLU A 197 17.46 2.79 -26.72
N GLU A 198 17.63 3.80 -27.56
CA GLU A 198 17.67 5.18 -27.06
C GLU A 198 16.35 5.49 -26.37
N GLU A 199 16.42 5.88 -25.10
CA GLU A 199 15.25 6.23 -24.31
C GLU A 199 14.51 7.41 -24.95
N VAL A 200 13.28 7.17 -25.42
CA VAL A 200 12.47 8.18 -26.10
C VAL A 200 11.61 8.92 -25.09
N ILE A 201 12.06 10.10 -24.67
CA ILE A 201 11.26 10.99 -23.82
C ILE A 201 10.06 11.51 -24.62
N PRO A 202 8.82 11.35 -24.14
CA PRO A 202 7.64 11.87 -24.82
C PRO A 202 7.73 13.39 -25.00
N GLY A 203 7.22 13.90 -26.13
CA GLY A 203 7.15 15.35 -26.35
C GLY A 203 6.31 16.06 -25.27
N HIS A 204 6.62 17.33 -25.00
CA HIS A 204 6.04 18.11 -23.88
C HIS A 204 4.50 18.04 -23.78
N GLY A 205 3.78 18.16 -24.90
CA GLY A 205 2.32 18.07 -24.91
C GLY A 205 1.79 16.69 -24.50
N ARG A 206 2.51 15.62 -24.81
CA ARG A 206 2.17 14.26 -24.37
C ARG A 206 2.48 14.06 -22.90
N LEU A 207 3.59 14.59 -22.40
CA LEU A 207 3.94 14.56 -20.97
C LEU A 207 2.85 15.22 -20.11
N LEU A 208 2.38 16.41 -20.50
CA LEU A 208 1.29 17.08 -19.79
C LEU A 208 0.00 16.24 -19.76
N GLN A 209 -0.32 15.54 -20.84
CA GLN A 209 -1.48 14.63 -20.88
C GLN A 209 -1.30 13.41 -19.98
N LEU A 210 -0.10 12.84 -19.92
CA LEU A 210 0.22 11.72 -19.04
C LEU A 210 0.11 12.15 -17.59
N GLU A 211 0.70 13.29 -17.23
CA GLU A 211 0.66 13.83 -15.86
C GLU A 211 -0.77 14.19 -15.43
N ASP A 212 -1.58 14.85 -16.26
CA ASP A 212 -2.98 15.15 -15.92
C ASP A 212 -3.80 13.87 -15.65
N ARG A 213 -3.47 12.79 -16.36
CA ARG A 213 -4.16 11.50 -16.26
C ARG A 213 -3.64 10.61 -15.13
N HIS A 214 -2.36 10.69 -14.78
CA HIS A 214 -1.70 9.71 -13.92
C HIS A 214 -1.09 10.30 -12.64
N CYS A 215 -0.93 11.63 -12.53
CA CYS A 215 -0.53 12.23 -11.27
C CYS A 215 -1.67 12.10 -10.24
N SER A 216 -1.38 11.38 -9.16
CA SER A 216 -2.26 11.31 -7.99
C SER A 216 -2.47 12.71 -7.39
N ARG A 217 -3.70 13.02 -6.97
CA ARG A 217 -4.08 14.26 -6.28
C ARG A 217 -4.08 14.11 -4.76
N ILE A 218 -3.67 12.95 -4.26
CA ILE A 218 -3.63 12.60 -2.83
C ILE A 218 -2.22 12.22 -2.39
N VAL A 219 -2.03 12.21 -1.09
CA VAL A 219 -0.77 11.81 -0.42
C VAL A 219 -1.10 11.09 0.87
N SER A 220 -0.19 10.23 1.31
CA SER A 220 -0.22 9.55 2.60
C SER A 220 1.19 9.16 3.01
N GLY A 221 1.34 8.63 4.21
CA GLY A 221 2.58 8.13 4.77
C GLY A 221 3.32 9.16 5.62
N LEU A 222 4.66 9.11 5.56
CA LEU A 222 5.56 9.94 6.34
C LEU A 222 5.55 11.38 5.80
N GLY A 223 5.37 12.34 6.71
CA GLY A 223 5.51 13.77 6.45
C GLY A 223 6.87 14.30 6.84
N GLN A 224 7.09 15.59 6.54
CA GLN A 224 8.34 16.29 6.82
C GLN A 224 8.76 16.19 8.29
N SER A 225 7.81 16.26 9.23
CA SER A 225 8.11 16.18 10.66
C SER A 225 8.72 14.84 11.08
N THR A 226 8.14 13.72 10.66
CA THR A 226 8.70 12.40 10.97
C THR A 226 9.98 12.18 10.19
N TRP A 227 10.04 12.63 8.94
CA TRP A 227 11.24 12.50 8.13
C TRP A 227 12.46 13.18 8.79
N TRP A 228 12.34 14.43 9.24
CA TRP A 228 13.45 15.14 9.89
C TRP A 228 13.76 14.59 11.27
N ASN A 229 12.74 14.50 12.12
CA ASN A 229 12.96 14.25 13.54
C ASN A 229 13.17 12.78 13.87
N ARG A 230 12.82 11.87 12.96
CA ARG A 230 12.81 10.43 13.23
C ARG A 230 13.62 9.65 12.20
N VAL A 231 13.40 9.88 10.91
CA VAL A 231 14.11 9.12 9.86
C VAL A 231 15.54 9.63 9.68
N LEU A 232 15.74 10.89 9.29
CA LEU A 232 17.10 11.42 9.06
C LEU A 232 17.91 11.50 10.34
N ALA A 233 17.29 11.92 11.45
CA ALA A 233 17.96 11.97 12.74
C ALA A 233 18.51 10.60 13.17
N SER A 234 17.74 9.51 12.96
CA SER A 234 18.25 8.17 13.24
C SER A 234 19.25 7.69 12.20
N HIS A 235 19.08 8.04 10.93
CA HIS A 235 20.02 7.68 9.87
C HIS A 235 21.41 8.28 10.10
N GLU A 236 21.49 9.58 10.42
CA GLU A 236 22.74 10.26 10.70
C GLU A 236 23.47 9.64 11.91
N LEU A 237 22.72 9.25 12.95
CA LEU A 237 23.30 8.60 14.12
C LEU A 237 23.90 7.21 13.81
N VAL A 238 23.30 6.47 12.88
CA VAL A 238 23.70 5.09 12.54
C VAL A 238 24.78 5.07 11.46
N HIS A 239 24.65 5.89 10.42
CA HIS A 239 25.47 5.84 9.21
C HIS A 239 26.40 7.05 9.04
N GLY A 240 26.22 8.09 9.84
CA GLY A 240 26.95 9.36 9.76
C GLY A 240 26.28 10.38 8.83
N PRO A 241 26.71 11.66 8.89
CA PRO A 241 26.09 12.74 8.12
C PRO A 241 26.40 12.68 6.61
N GLU A 242 27.51 12.05 6.21
CA GLU A 242 27.91 11.96 4.80
C GLU A 242 27.07 10.97 3.98
N SER A 243 26.32 10.08 4.65
CA SER A 243 25.42 9.11 4.00
C SER A 243 24.02 9.65 3.76
N LEU A 244 23.72 10.89 4.20
CA LEU A 244 22.39 11.46 4.04
C LEU A 244 22.06 11.61 2.54
N PRO A 245 20.92 11.07 2.09
CA PRO A 245 20.53 11.22 0.70
C PRO A 245 20.20 12.69 0.40
N LYS A 246 20.43 13.12 -0.84
CA LYS A 246 20.01 14.46 -1.24
C LYS A 246 18.48 14.50 -1.22
N PHE A 247 17.92 15.57 -0.66
CA PHE A 247 16.49 15.64 -0.44
C PHE A 247 15.92 16.98 -0.91
N ASN A 248 14.96 16.93 -1.83
CA ASN A 248 14.19 18.10 -2.22
C ASN A 248 12.90 18.20 -1.39
N MET A 249 13.00 18.80 -0.20
CA MET A 249 11.87 18.91 0.74
C MET A 249 10.65 19.65 0.17
N GLU A 250 10.90 20.63 -0.70
CA GLU A 250 9.82 21.41 -1.30
C GLU A 250 9.01 20.59 -2.30
N ALA A 251 9.63 19.56 -2.90
CA ALA A 251 8.98 18.68 -3.87
C ALA A 251 8.26 17.50 -3.20
N MET A 252 8.94 16.78 -2.28
CA MET A 252 8.60 15.37 -2.06
C MET A 252 7.56 15.06 -0.97
N LEU A 253 7.61 15.75 0.18
CA LEU A 253 6.87 15.30 1.36
C LEU A 253 5.72 16.23 1.75
N PRO A 254 4.60 15.66 2.27
CA PRO A 254 3.58 16.45 2.92
C PRO A 254 4.15 17.10 4.19
N LEU A 255 3.59 18.24 4.59
CA LEU A 255 4.08 18.95 5.78
C LEU A 255 3.83 18.16 7.09
N GLN A 256 2.86 17.25 7.09
CA GLN A 256 2.49 16.44 8.25
C GLN A 256 2.37 14.95 7.87
N ASP A 257 2.51 14.09 8.87
CA ASP A 257 2.24 12.65 8.72
C ASP A 257 0.76 12.41 8.45
N HIS A 258 0.49 11.56 7.46
CA HIS A 258 -0.87 11.22 7.08
C HIS A 258 -1.00 9.69 7.02
N PRO A 259 -1.37 9.03 8.12
CA PRO A 259 -1.51 7.57 8.15
C PRO A 259 -2.61 7.05 7.20
N THR A 260 -3.49 7.94 6.74
CA THR A 260 -4.52 7.72 5.70
C THR A 260 -4.29 8.71 4.56
N ALA A 261 -4.92 8.47 3.40
CA ALA A 261 -4.85 9.36 2.26
C ALA A 261 -5.57 10.70 2.52
N VAL A 262 -4.90 11.81 2.21
CA VAL A 262 -5.45 13.16 2.25
C VAL A 262 -5.27 13.87 0.90
N ALA A 263 -6.13 14.85 0.60
CA ALA A 263 -6.01 15.63 -0.62
C ALA A 263 -4.80 16.59 -0.60
N LYS A 264 -3.96 16.55 -1.63
CA LYS A 264 -2.84 17.50 -1.81
C LYS A 264 -3.31 18.89 -2.23
N GLN A 265 -4.46 18.96 -2.88
CA GLN A 265 -5.01 20.17 -3.48
C GLN A 265 -6.53 20.13 -3.45
N PHE A 266 -7.18 21.22 -3.86
CA PHE A 266 -8.63 21.23 -4.01
C PHE A 266 -9.05 20.32 -5.17
N ILE A 267 -10.00 19.42 -4.91
CA ILE A 267 -10.53 18.49 -5.91
C ILE A 267 -12.02 18.74 -6.03
N ARG A 268 -12.47 19.06 -7.24
CA ARG A 268 -13.90 19.26 -7.52
C ARG A 268 -14.64 17.95 -7.55
N GLU A 269 -15.91 17.97 -7.17
CA GLU A 269 -16.82 16.85 -7.37
C GLU A 269 -16.76 16.30 -8.81
N GLY A 270 -16.75 14.98 -8.95
CA GLY A 270 -16.68 14.27 -10.22
C GLY A 270 -15.29 14.19 -10.84
N TYR A 271 -14.29 14.89 -10.30
CA TYR A 271 -12.92 14.78 -10.79
C TYR A 271 -12.25 13.50 -10.30
N MET A 272 -11.40 12.94 -11.14
CA MET A 272 -10.53 11.83 -10.77
C MET A 272 -9.48 12.30 -9.77
N ILE A 273 -9.32 11.52 -8.71
CA ILE A 273 -8.40 11.75 -7.61
C ILE A 273 -7.10 10.99 -7.87
N ASP A 274 -7.21 9.71 -8.18
CA ASP A 274 -6.07 8.80 -8.36
C ASP A 274 -6.45 7.67 -9.32
N LYS A 275 -5.45 7.06 -9.95
CA LYS A 275 -5.58 5.93 -10.84
C LYS A 275 -4.33 5.06 -10.75
N GLY A 276 -4.52 3.75 -10.60
CA GLY A 276 -3.38 2.84 -10.67
C GLY A 276 -3.75 1.36 -10.66
N PRO A 277 -2.78 0.48 -10.97
CA PRO A 277 -2.97 -0.96 -10.89
C PRO A 277 -3.21 -1.47 -9.47
N ALA A 278 -4.00 -2.51 -9.34
CA ALA A 278 -4.21 -3.26 -8.12
C ALA A 278 -4.01 -4.74 -8.41
N LEU A 279 -3.39 -5.44 -7.47
CA LEU A 279 -3.18 -6.88 -7.58
C LEU A 279 -4.45 -7.61 -7.16
N VAL A 280 -4.63 -8.79 -7.71
CA VAL A 280 -5.72 -9.68 -7.31
C VAL A 280 -5.11 -10.88 -6.61
N VAL A 281 -5.53 -11.11 -5.37
CA VAL A 281 -4.87 -12.06 -4.46
C VAL A 281 -5.88 -13.01 -3.82
N PRO A 282 -5.50 -14.26 -3.49
CA PRO A 282 -6.37 -15.19 -2.77
C PRO A 282 -6.67 -14.69 -1.35
N VAL A 283 -7.93 -14.68 -0.92
CA VAL A 283 -8.31 -14.24 0.44
C VAL A 283 -7.66 -15.10 1.52
N ALA A 284 -7.60 -16.42 1.29
CA ALA A 284 -7.10 -17.40 2.26
C ALA A 284 -5.65 -17.13 2.69
N ASP A 285 -4.79 -16.68 1.76
CA ASP A 285 -3.38 -16.38 2.07
C ASP A 285 -3.24 -15.14 2.97
N PHE A 286 -4.24 -14.24 2.96
CA PHE A 286 -4.12 -12.91 3.56
C PHE A 286 -5.05 -12.67 4.75
N GLU A 287 -6.06 -13.52 5.00
CA GLU A 287 -7.13 -13.27 5.97
C GLU A 287 -6.64 -12.90 7.37
N HIS A 288 -5.51 -13.47 7.79
CA HIS A 288 -4.86 -13.21 9.07
C HIS A 288 -3.54 -12.45 8.96
N SER A 289 -3.21 -11.98 7.76
CA SER A 289 -2.00 -11.20 7.48
C SER A 289 -2.18 -9.73 7.88
N PRO A 290 -1.08 -8.99 8.11
CA PRO A 290 -1.11 -7.54 8.30
C PRO A 290 -1.56 -6.77 7.03
N LEU A 291 -1.71 -7.45 5.90
CA LEU A 291 -2.22 -6.86 4.65
C LEU A 291 -3.74 -6.94 4.51
N SER A 292 -4.42 -7.82 5.26
CA SER A 292 -5.89 -7.94 5.18
C SER A 292 -6.65 -6.61 5.38
N PRO A 293 -6.23 -5.67 6.25
CA PRO A 293 -6.90 -4.38 6.39
C PRO A 293 -6.83 -3.49 5.13
N MET A 294 -5.97 -3.83 4.18
CA MET A 294 -5.80 -3.11 2.91
C MET A 294 -6.48 -3.84 1.73
N LEU A 295 -7.01 -5.04 1.95
CA LEU A 295 -7.74 -5.79 0.94
C LEU A 295 -9.17 -5.31 0.79
N ILE A 296 -9.63 -5.23 -0.45
CA ILE A 296 -11.04 -5.07 -0.82
C ILE A 296 -11.54 -6.45 -1.23
N ARG A 297 -12.37 -7.07 -0.39
CA ARG A 297 -12.92 -8.40 -0.66
C ARG A 297 -13.98 -8.30 -1.75
N TRP A 298 -14.22 -9.39 -2.46
CA TRP A 298 -15.31 -9.45 -3.43
C TRP A 298 -16.67 -9.04 -2.84
N THR A 299 -16.93 -9.47 -1.60
CA THR A 299 -18.15 -9.14 -0.84
C THR A 299 -18.27 -7.66 -0.50
N ASP A 300 -17.18 -6.90 -0.56
CA ASP A 300 -17.17 -5.46 -0.27
C ASP A 300 -17.57 -4.64 -1.51
N LEU A 301 -17.52 -5.25 -2.71
CA LEU A 301 -17.76 -4.57 -3.97
C LEU A 301 -19.25 -4.32 -4.21
N THR A 302 -19.54 -3.19 -4.84
CA THR A 302 -20.87 -2.86 -5.34
C THR A 302 -21.20 -3.66 -6.60
N ASN A 303 -22.50 -3.87 -6.89
CA ASN A 303 -22.93 -4.59 -8.09
C ASN A 303 -22.28 -4.09 -9.41
N PRO A 304 -22.13 -2.76 -9.66
CA PRO A 304 -21.41 -2.27 -10.83
C PRO A 304 -19.95 -2.71 -10.88
N GLN A 305 -19.23 -2.63 -9.76
CA GLN A 305 -17.81 -3.04 -9.69
C GLN A 305 -17.66 -4.55 -9.93
N THR A 306 -18.53 -5.37 -9.33
CA THR A 306 -18.59 -6.81 -9.58
C THR A 306 -18.82 -7.10 -11.07
N HIS A 307 -19.76 -6.39 -11.70
CA HIS A 307 -20.00 -6.54 -13.14
C HIS A 307 -18.80 -6.15 -14.00
N ASP A 308 -18.06 -5.10 -13.62
CA ASP A 308 -16.85 -4.69 -14.32
C ASP A 308 -15.76 -5.77 -14.22
N ILE A 309 -15.55 -6.40 -13.06
CA ILE A 309 -14.58 -7.50 -12.94
C ILE A 309 -15.00 -8.73 -13.74
N LEU A 310 -16.28 -9.11 -13.67
CA LEU A 310 -16.83 -10.18 -14.50
C LEU A 310 -16.57 -9.92 -15.98
N SER A 311 -16.80 -8.69 -16.41
CA SER A 311 -16.51 -8.23 -17.78
C SER A 311 -15.02 -8.37 -18.13
N LEU A 312 -14.12 -7.99 -17.22
CA LEU A 312 -12.67 -8.12 -17.43
C LEU A 312 -12.22 -9.58 -17.52
N ARG A 313 -12.81 -10.49 -16.74
CA ARG A 313 -12.51 -11.93 -16.77
C ARG A 313 -13.10 -12.60 -18.01
N GLU A 314 -14.41 -12.50 -18.20
CA GLU A 314 -15.14 -13.29 -19.20
C GLU A 314 -14.98 -12.76 -20.63
N MET A 315 -14.95 -11.45 -20.82
CA MET A 315 -14.90 -10.87 -22.17
C MET A 315 -13.49 -10.59 -22.66
N TYR A 316 -12.58 -10.20 -21.76
CA TYR A 316 -11.27 -9.70 -22.14
C TYR A 316 -10.11 -10.62 -21.75
N TYR A 317 -10.35 -11.66 -20.93
CA TYR A 317 -9.30 -12.53 -20.37
C TYR A 317 -8.16 -11.73 -19.72
N ALA A 318 -8.50 -10.55 -19.20
CA ALA A 318 -7.54 -9.59 -18.66
C ALA A 318 -7.39 -9.70 -17.15
N TYR A 319 -8.39 -10.30 -16.50
CA TYR A 319 -8.35 -10.66 -15.10
C TYR A 319 -7.92 -12.12 -15.00
N LYS A 320 -6.68 -12.35 -14.55
CA LYS A 320 -6.14 -13.68 -14.29
C LYS A 320 -5.74 -13.79 -12.82
N LEU A 321 -6.02 -14.93 -12.23
CA LEU A 321 -5.66 -15.23 -10.84
C LEU A 321 -4.49 -16.21 -10.82
N LYS A 322 -3.29 -15.78 -10.40
CA LYS A 322 -2.21 -16.73 -10.13
C LYS A 322 -2.42 -17.45 -8.80
N GLY A 323 -2.24 -18.76 -8.81
CA GLY A 323 -2.25 -19.59 -7.61
C GLY A 323 -1.43 -20.87 -7.77
N LYS A 324 -1.21 -21.59 -6.67
CA LYS A 324 -0.65 -22.94 -6.69
C LYS A 324 -1.75 -23.96 -6.91
N LYS A 325 -1.60 -24.83 -7.92
CA LYS A 325 -2.53 -25.95 -8.13
C LYS A 325 -2.30 -26.97 -7.00
N ASN A 326 -3.36 -27.36 -6.29
CA ASN A 326 -3.25 -28.40 -5.26
C ASN A 326 -2.83 -29.71 -5.93
N SER A 327 -1.66 -30.23 -5.53
CA SER A 327 -1.05 -31.44 -6.13
C SER A 327 -1.79 -32.74 -5.80
N THR A 328 -2.96 -32.67 -5.15
CA THR A 328 -3.74 -33.85 -4.75
C THR A 328 -4.47 -34.52 -5.91
N ASP A 329 -4.59 -33.84 -7.05
CA ASP A 329 -5.36 -34.34 -8.20
C ASP A 329 -4.50 -34.93 -9.33
N ASP A 330 -3.18 -34.82 -9.25
CA ASP A 330 -2.29 -35.39 -10.25
C ASP A 330 -1.80 -36.76 -9.77
N GLU A 331 -2.54 -37.80 -10.19
CA GLU A 331 -2.17 -39.22 -10.08
C GLU A 331 -0.69 -39.44 -10.45
N GLU A 332 0.06 -40.05 -9.51
CA GLU A 332 1.37 -40.72 -9.62
C GLU A 332 1.93 -40.95 -11.05
N THR A 333 2.36 -39.88 -11.73
CA THR A 333 3.23 -40.01 -12.90
C THR A 333 4.68 -39.96 -12.44
N GLU A 334 5.10 -41.10 -11.88
CA GLU A 334 6.36 -41.37 -11.16
C GLU A 334 7.69 -41.12 -11.91
N ASN A 335 7.76 -40.45 -13.07
CA ASN A 335 8.99 -40.47 -13.89
C ASN A 335 9.49 -39.16 -14.52
N THR A 336 9.12 -38.00 -13.99
CA THR A 336 9.72 -36.71 -14.42
C THR A 336 10.42 -35.99 -13.27
N THR A 337 11.68 -36.36 -13.05
CA THR A 337 12.59 -35.87 -11.99
C THR A 337 13.04 -34.40 -12.09
N THR A 338 12.29 -33.51 -12.74
CA THR A 338 12.62 -32.06 -12.77
C THR A 338 11.37 -31.20 -12.99
N ILE A 339 10.24 -31.56 -12.40
CA ILE A 339 9.08 -30.67 -12.37
C ILE A 339 9.35 -29.58 -11.32
N ARG A 340 9.56 -28.34 -11.80
CA ARG A 340 9.63 -27.10 -11.01
C ARG A 340 8.33 -26.95 -10.21
N GLN A 341 8.32 -27.40 -8.96
CA GLN A 341 7.14 -27.44 -8.08
C GLN A 341 6.57 -26.07 -7.66
N ASP A 342 7.14 -24.97 -8.12
CA ASP A 342 6.77 -23.61 -7.72
C ASP A 342 6.21 -22.73 -8.85
N GLN A 343 5.85 -23.30 -10.00
CA GLN A 343 5.21 -22.50 -11.05
C GLN A 343 3.77 -22.14 -10.65
N LEU A 344 3.52 -20.83 -10.51
CA LEU A 344 2.17 -20.29 -10.38
C LEU A 344 1.38 -20.57 -11.66
N HIS A 345 0.20 -21.15 -11.51
CA HIS A 345 -0.73 -21.36 -12.63
C HIS A 345 -1.72 -20.19 -12.70
N HIS A 346 -2.10 -19.80 -13.92
CA HIS A 346 -3.17 -18.83 -14.13
C HIS A 346 -4.55 -19.48 -13.97
N ASP A 347 -5.50 -18.72 -13.42
CA ASP A 347 -6.91 -19.07 -13.21
C ASP A 347 -7.14 -20.27 -12.30
N VAL A 348 -6.34 -20.39 -11.23
CA VAL A 348 -6.48 -21.48 -10.23
C VAL A 348 -7.71 -21.29 -9.35
N LEU A 349 -8.10 -20.05 -9.06
CA LEU A 349 -9.28 -19.78 -8.24
C LEU A 349 -10.55 -19.93 -9.07
N GLU A 350 -11.35 -20.92 -8.68
CA GLU A 350 -12.62 -21.23 -9.33
C GLU A 350 -13.66 -20.16 -8.99
N PHE A 351 -13.63 -19.61 -7.76
CA PHE A 351 -14.65 -18.69 -7.25
C PHE A 351 -14.10 -17.30 -6.93
N PHE A 352 -14.93 -16.27 -7.17
CA PHE A 352 -14.53 -14.87 -6.96
C PHE A 352 -14.45 -14.48 -5.48
N ASP A 353 -15.27 -15.08 -4.62
CA ASP A 353 -15.25 -14.88 -3.17
C ASP A 353 -13.97 -15.41 -2.50
N GLU A 354 -13.23 -16.26 -3.20
CA GLU A 354 -11.87 -16.67 -2.82
C GLU A 354 -10.81 -15.62 -3.15
N SER A 355 -11.18 -14.50 -3.79
CA SER A 355 -10.26 -13.44 -4.23
C SER A 355 -10.54 -12.09 -3.58
N ALA A 356 -9.48 -11.28 -3.46
CA ALA A 356 -9.54 -9.90 -3.02
C ALA A 356 -8.65 -9.02 -3.89
N ILE A 357 -8.96 -7.73 -3.90
CA ILE A 357 -8.16 -6.71 -4.57
C ILE A 357 -7.23 -6.08 -3.55
N LEU A 358 -5.92 -6.13 -3.82
CA LEU A 358 -4.90 -5.40 -3.09
C LEU A 358 -4.55 -4.12 -3.86
N PRO A 359 -4.94 -2.92 -3.39
CA PRO A 359 -4.68 -1.66 -4.06
C PRO A 359 -3.23 -1.24 -3.80
N ALA A 360 -2.32 -1.98 -4.41
CA ALA A 360 -0.88 -1.88 -4.21
C ALA A 360 -0.31 -0.56 -4.74
N SER A 361 -0.84 -0.05 -5.87
CA SER A 361 -0.32 1.18 -6.47
C SER A 361 -0.92 2.44 -5.86
N GLY A 362 -0.06 3.46 -5.78
CA GLY A 362 -0.43 4.80 -5.37
C GLY A 362 -0.94 4.86 -3.93
N HIS A 363 -1.86 5.79 -3.67
CA HIS A 363 -2.38 6.04 -2.33
C HIS A 363 -3.79 5.46 -2.12
N ILE A 364 -4.36 4.79 -3.13
CA ILE A 364 -5.74 4.25 -3.08
C ILE A 364 -5.91 3.26 -1.93
N GLY A 365 -4.94 2.37 -1.71
CA GLY A 365 -5.00 1.38 -0.62
C GLY A 365 -4.88 1.97 0.79
N LEU A 366 -4.64 3.28 0.88
CA LEU A 366 -4.50 4.03 2.13
C LEU A 366 -5.68 4.99 2.37
N VAL A 367 -6.69 4.97 1.49
CA VAL A 367 -7.96 5.69 1.68
C VAL A 367 -8.78 5.01 2.78
N LEU A 368 -9.36 5.80 3.68
CA LEU A 368 -10.17 5.27 4.78
C LEU A 368 -11.46 4.66 4.25
N ARG A 369 -11.71 3.39 4.54
CA ARG A 369 -12.98 2.71 4.25
C ARG A 369 -13.96 2.94 5.41
N VAL A 370 -15.13 3.48 5.13
CA VAL A 370 -16.11 3.88 6.17
C VAL A 370 -17.39 3.04 6.18
N GLY A 371 -17.57 2.14 5.21
CA GLY A 371 -18.76 1.30 5.09
C GLY A 371 -20.05 2.07 4.77
N PRO A 372 -21.14 1.32 4.53
CA PRO A 372 -22.46 1.87 4.21
C PRO A 372 -23.34 2.17 5.43
N ASP A 373 -22.84 2.11 6.67
CA ASP A 373 -23.63 2.13 7.92
C ASP A 373 -24.87 3.04 7.83
N GLU A 374 -26.05 2.45 8.04
CA GLU A 374 -27.35 3.14 7.92
C GLU A 374 -27.47 4.36 8.84
N GLU A 375 -26.84 4.30 10.01
CA GLU A 375 -26.80 5.42 10.96
C GLU A 375 -26.00 6.60 10.41
N HIS A 376 -24.95 6.30 9.64
CA HIS A 376 -24.09 7.26 8.96
C HIS A 376 -24.70 7.79 7.64
N GLN A 377 -25.58 7.03 6.99
CA GLN A 377 -26.33 7.54 5.83
C GLN A 377 -27.27 8.69 6.20
N ARG A 378 -27.81 8.72 7.43
CA ARG A 378 -28.73 9.78 7.88
C ARG A 378 -28.13 11.19 7.85
N PHE A 379 -26.80 11.32 7.88
CA PHE A 379 -26.13 12.62 7.90
C PHE A 379 -25.44 13.00 6.60
N GLY A 380 -25.46 12.16 5.55
CA GLY A 380 -24.96 12.51 4.21
C GLY A 380 -23.47 12.90 4.10
N GLU A 381 -22.69 12.79 5.18
CA GLU A 381 -21.37 13.41 5.29
C GLU A 381 -20.19 12.44 5.22
N ASN A 382 -20.41 11.13 5.26
CA ASN A 382 -19.37 10.20 5.72
C ASN A 382 -18.34 9.75 4.68
N PHE A 383 -18.62 9.89 3.39
CA PHE A 383 -17.64 9.64 2.33
C PHE A 383 -17.50 10.85 1.40
N ASN A 384 -16.33 10.99 0.80
CA ASN A 384 -16.03 12.05 -0.18
C ASN A 384 -15.38 11.51 -1.46
N CYS A 385 -15.18 10.20 -1.55
CA CYS A 385 -14.74 9.55 -2.77
C CYS A 385 -15.45 8.21 -3.01
N ARG A 386 -15.48 7.80 -4.28
CA ARG A 386 -15.91 6.48 -4.74
C ARG A 386 -14.82 5.85 -5.59
N MET A 387 -14.78 4.52 -5.57
CA MET A 387 -13.87 3.73 -6.38
C MET A 387 -14.61 3.17 -7.59
N GLU A 388 -13.98 3.16 -8.73
CA GLU A 388 -14.44 2.51 -9.96
C GLU A 388 -13.33 1.57 -10.46
N ILE A 389 -13.73 0.50 -11.14
CA ILE A 389 -12.80 -0.42 -11.80
C ILE A 389 -12.78 0.00 -13.27
N ASP A 390 -11.60 0.20 -13.86
CA ASP A 390 -11.50 0.65 -15.24
C ASP A 390 -11.82 -0.52 -16.20
N PRO A 391 -13.00 -0.56 -16.86
CA PRO A 391 -13.32 -1.66 -17.77
C PRO A 391 -12.61 -1.49 -19.12
N GLN A 392 -12.01 -0.32 -19.37
CA GLN A 392 -11.39 0.03 -20.64
C GLN A 392 -9.95 -0.48 -20.71
N ILE A 393 -9.82 -1.81 -20.63
CA ILE A 393 -8.58 -2.54 -20.95
C ILE A 393 -8.35 -2.58 -22.49
N ARG A 394 -9.23 -1.98 -23.30
CA ARG A 394 -9.14 -2.03 -24.77
C ARG A 394 -7.88 -1.38 -25.35
N ASP A 395 -7.30 -0.38 -24.67
CA ASP A 395 -6.02 0.22 -25.07
C ASP A 395 -4.81 -0.67 -24.68
N LEU A 396 -5.05 -1.77 -23.97
CA LEU A 396 -4.01 -2.65 -23.42
C LEU A 396 -3.67 -3.83 -24.35
N LYS A 397 -3.92 -3.72 -25.67
CA LYS A 397 -3.34 -4.66 -26.65
C LYS A 397 -1.80 -4.75 -26.57
N GLN A 398 -1.15 -3.80 -25.88
CA GLN A 398 0.27 -3.77 -25.59
C GLN A 398 0.64 -4.19 -24.15
N MET A 399 -0.30 -4.27 -23.21
CA MET A 399 0.05 -4.88 -21.93
C MET A 399 0.11 -6.38 -22.15
N ASP A 400 1.23 -6.95 -21.75
CA ASP A 400 1.43 -8.38 -21.71
C ASP A 400 0.20 -9.05 -21.08
N HIS A 401 -0.23 -10.18 -21.65
CA HIS A 401 -1.38 -10.97 -21.19
C HIS A 401 -1.18 -11.54 -19.76
N ASN A 402 -0.13 -11.10 -19.07
CA ASN A 402 0.35 -11.54 -17.77
C ASN A 402 0.21 -10.46 -16.69
N SER A 403 -0.44 -9.31 -16.96
CA SER A 403 -0.67 -8.32 -15.90
C SER A 403 -1.57 -8.91 -14.81
N ALA A 404 -0.99 -9.11 -13.64
CA ALA A 404 -1.52 -9.71 -12.40
C ALA A 404 -2.75 -9.03 -11.75
N GLY A 405 -3.47 -8.16 -12.46
CA GLY A 405 -4.24 -7.12 -11.78
C GLY A 405 -5.39 -6.50 -12.54
N ILE A 406 -6.04 -5.58 -11.85
CA ILE A 406 -7.05 -4.65 -12.39
C ILE A 406 -6.55 -3.22 -12.26
N VAL A 407 -7.26 -2.27 -12.85
CA VAL A 407 -6.94 -0.85 -12.73
C VAL A 407 -8.05 -0.17 -11.94
N LEU A 408 -7.69 0.46 -10.83
CA LEU A 408 -8.61 1.21 -10.00
C LEU A 408 -8.58 2.68 -10.37
N LYS A 409 -9.74 3.32 -10.30
CA LYS A 409 -9.91 4.78 -10.37
C LYS A 409 -10.63 5.26 -9.12
N LEU A 410 -10.16 6.36 -8.56
CA LEU A 410 -10.80 7.01 -7.44
C LEU A 410 -11.37 8.36 -7.91
N TYR A 411 -12.63 8.64 -7.60
CA TYR A 411 -13.33 9.85 -8.00
C TYR A 411 -13.89 10.59 -6.79
N ALA A 412 -13.86 11.92 -6.82
CA ALA A 412 -14.49 12.75 -5.80
C ALA A 412 -16.01 12.71 -5.93
N THR A 413 -16.71 12.44 -4.83
CA THR A 413 -18.18 12.46 -4.77
C THR A 413 -18.76 13.78 -4.26
N LYS A 414 -17.87 14.67 -3.79
CA LYS A 414 -18.14 16.07 -3.42
C LYS A 414 -16.83 16.85 -3.53
N ASP A 415 -16.88 18.15 -3.40
CA ASP A 415 -15.66 18.96 -3.31
C ASP A 415 -14.81 18.54 -2.10
N ILE A 416 -13.50 18.38 -2.31
CA ILE A 416 -12.52 17.97 -1.31
C ILE A 416 -11.47 19.07 -1.16
N HIS A 417 -11.29 19.58 0.05
CA HIS A 417 -10.30 20.61 0.34
C HIS A 417 -8.90 20.03 0.61
N PRO A 418 -7.83 20.79 0.35
CA PRO A 418 -6.47 20.36 0.70
C PRO A 418 -6.36 19.97 2.18
N GLY A 419 -5.70 18.85 2.46
CA GLY A 419 -5.54 18.28 3.81
C GLY A 419 -6.74 17.50 4.32
N GLN A 420 -7.89 17.51 3.61
CA GLN A 420 -9.04 16.71 4.00
C GLN A 420 -8.76 15.22 3.75
N GLU A 421 -9.07 14.39 4.74
CA GLU A 421 -8.99 12.93 4.67
C GLU A 421 -9.99 12.37 3.65
N LEU A 422 -9.53 11.40 2.86
CA LEU A 422 -10.36 10.69 1.92
C LEU A 422 -11.05 9.51 2.57
N ARG A 423 -12.34 9.41 2.30
CA ARG A 423 -13.24 8.42 2.87
C ARG A 423 -14.02 7.75 1.75
N LEU A 424 -13.78 6.46 1.59
CA LEU A 424 -14.34 5.62 0.55
C LEU A 424 -15.56 4.88 1.08
N HIS A 425 -16.64 4.92 0.29
CA HIS A 425 -17.87 4.18 0.55
C HIS A 425 -17.70 2.69 0.22
N LEU A 426 -16.85 2.02 0.99
CA LEU A 426 -16.66 0.57 1.01
C LEU A 426 -16.55 0.11 2.46
N PRO A 427 -17.06 -1.07 2.82
CA PRO A 427 -16.89 -1.61 4.17
C PRO A 427 -15.42 -2.01 4.42
N ASP A 428 -15.04 -1.96 5.69
CA ASP A 428 -13.81 -2.57 6.17
C ASP A 428 -14.15 -3.89 6.88
N THR A 429 -14.09 -4.98 6.11
CA THR A 429 -14.39 -6.35 6.58
C THR A 429 -13.17 -7.06 7.18
N SER A 430 -12.08 -6.33 7.44
CA SER A 430 -10.89 -6.94 8.04
C SER A 430 -11.11 -7.32 9.50
N SER A 431 -10.57 -8.48 9.88
CA SER A 431 -10.70 -8.99 11.25
C SER A 431 -9.93 -8.12 12.24
N TRP A 432 -10.37 -8.11 13.50
CA TRP A 432 -9.63 -7.45 14.59
C TRP A 432 -8.17 -7.92 14.67
N HIS A 433 -7.94 -9.23 14.51
CA HIS A 433 -6.60 -9.82 14.53
C HIS A 433 -5.71 -9.24 13.42
N ALA A 434 -6.23 -9.11 12.20
CA ALA A 434 -5.50 -8.52 11.09
C ALA A 434 -5.16 -7.04 11.33
N LYS A 435 -6.09 -6.26 11.91
CA LYS A 435 -5.86 -4.86 12.29
C LYS A 435 -4.78 -4.72 13.36
N MET A 436 -4.80 -5.59 14.38
CA MET A 436 -3.78 -5.61 15.43
C MET A 436 -2.42 -6.05 14.89
N SER A 437 -2.39 -7.01 13.98
CA SER A 437 -1.17 -7.42 13.28
C SER A 437 -0.57 -6.23 12.52
N LEU A 438 -1.38 -5.54 11.69
CA LEU A 438 -0.93 -4.33 10.99
C LEU A 438 -0.43 -3.26 11.96
N MET A 439 -1.16 -2.98 13.05
CA MET A 439 -0.75 -2.01 14.06
C MET A 439 0.62 -2.35 14.66
N GLN A 440 0.87 -3.62 14.98
CA GLN A 440 2.17 -4.08 15.48
C GLN A 440 3.27 -3.83 14.45
N HIS A 441 3.05 -4.14 13.18
CA HIS A 441 4.02 -3.87 12.12
C HIS A 441 4.33 -2.38 11.95
N LEU A 442 3.30 -1.53 11.99
CA LEU A 442 3.49 -0.08 11.91
C LEU A 442 4.27 0.45 13.12
N ALA A 443 3.96 -0.04 14.33
CA ALA A 443 4.71 0.31 15.54
C ALA A 443 6.17 -0.16 15.49
N LEU A 444 6.42 -1.38 15.01
CA LEU A 444 7.77 -1.96 14.88
C LEU A 444 8.66 -1.20 13.88
N THR A 445 8.06 -0.57 12.87
CA THR A 445 8.77 0.20 11.84
C THR A 445 8.78 1.70 12.12
N GLY A 446 8.03 2.14 13.14
CA GLY A 446 7.87 3.56 13.46
C GLY A 446 6.93 4.31 12.49
N GLN A 447 6.23 3.61 11.61
CA GLN A 447 5.30 4.21 10.66
C GLN A 447 4.06 4.83 11.36
N PRO A 448 3.45 5.88 10.79
CA PRO A 448 2.24 6.48 11.31
C PRO A 448 1.10 5.47 11.42
N ILE A 449 0.49 5.37 12.61
CA ILE A 449 -0.61 4.45 12.88
C ILE A 449 -1.94 5.19 12.68
N PRO A 450 -2.84 4.70 11.80
CA PRO A 450 -4.16 5.32 11.62
C PRO A 450 -5.00 5.27 12.90
N PRO A 451 -5.65 6.38 13.30
CA PRO A 451 -6.49 6.40 14.51
C PRO A 451 -7.60 5.34 14.53
N HIS A 452 -8.21 5.05 13.37
CA HIS A 452 -9.27 4.05 13.24
C HIS A 452 -8.78 2.61 13.46
N ILE A 453 -7.47 2.34 13.33
CA ILE A 453 -6.87 1.04 13.67
C ILE A 453 -6.63 0.95 15.19
N VAL A 454 -6.27 2.06 15.84
CA VAL A 454 -5.97 2.12 17.28
C VAL A 454 -7.22 2.08 18.14
N ASN A 455 -8.37 2.51 17.60
CA ASN A 455 -9.65 2.48 18.28
C ASN A 455 -10.58 1.36 17.74
N PRO A 456 -10.21 0.08 17.83
CA PRO A 456 -11.03 -1.01 17.29
C PRO A 456 -12.25 -1.33 18.17
N TYR A 457 -12.28 -0.83 19.41
CA TYR A 457 -13.39 -1.00 20.34
C TYR A 457 -14.35 0.18 20.23
N ASN A 458 -15.08 0.26 19.12
CA ASN A 458 -16.44 0.75 19.19
C ASN A 458 -17.38 -0.48 19.19
N PRO A 459 -17.72 -1.04 20.37
CA PRO A 459 -18.52 -2.27 20.48
C PRO A 459 -19.91 -2.16 19.81
N ASP A 460 -20.37 -0.96 19.49
CA ASP A 460 -21.67 -0.71 18.89
C ASP A 460 -21.76 -1.16 17.41
N THR A 461 -20.65 -1.17 16.66
CA THR A 461 -20.66 -1.58 15.24
C THR A 461 -20.55 -3.10 15.04
N ALA A 462 -19.86 -3.80 15.94
CA ALA A 462 -19.67 -5.25 15.83
C ALA A 462 -20.94 -6.06 16.18
N PHE A 463 -21.80 -5.52 17.07
CA PHE A 463 -23.06 -6.18 17.42
C PHE A 463 -24.15 -6.01 16.35
N ALA A 464 -24.17 -4.87 15.64
CA ALA A 464 -25.20 -4.57 14.64
C ALA A 464 -25.15 -5.49 13.40
N ALA A 465 -23.97 -5.99 13.02
CA ALA A 465 -23.81 -6.86 11.85
C ALA A 465 -24.31 -8.31 12.08
N THR A 466 -24.42 -8.77 13.33
CA THR A 466 -24.75 -10.16 13.65
C THR A 466 -26.20 -10.38 14.10
N THR A 467 -26.93 -9.35 14.49
CA THR A 467 -28.30 -9.49 15.03
C THR A 467 -29.42 -9.12 14.05
N GLY A 468 -29.09 -8.88 12.77
CA GLY A 468 -30.06 -8.48 11.74
C GLY A 468 -30.91 -9.60 11.12
N GLY A 469 -30.90 -10.82 11.67
CA GLY A 469 -31.67 -11.94 11.14
C GLY A 469 -32.31 -12.77 12.24
N ASN A 470 -33.66 -12.78 12.27
CA ASN A 470 -34.56 -13.80 12.85
C ASN A 470 -35.59 -13.37 13.92
N ASP A 471 -36.03 -12.10 13.97
CA ASP A 471 -37.10 -11.69 14.92
C ASP A 471 -38.47 -11.38 14.27
N GLU A 472 -38.83 -11.97 13.11
CA GLU A 472 -40.17 -11.81 12.49
C GLU A 472 -41.08 -13.05 12.52
N GLU A 473 -40.75 -14.11 13.28
CA GLU A 473 -41.61 -15.31 13.34
C GLU A 473 -42.00 -15.70 14.77
N GLU A 474 -42.62 -14.80 15.54
CA GLU A 474 -43.39 -15.19 16.73
C GLU A 474 -44.45 -14.14 17.15
N GLN A 475 -45.47 -13.94 16.30
CA GLN A 475 -46.76 -13.38 16.73
C GLN A 475 -47.95 -14.07 16.04
N GLU A 476 -48.14 -15.36 16.32
CA GLU A 476 -49.47 -15.98 16.35
C GLU A 476 -49.45 -17.13 17.35
N LEU A 477 -49.87 -16.87 18.59
CA LEU A 477 -50.50 -17.84 19.50
C LEU A 477 -51.29 -17.11 20.62
#